data_AF-A0A5E4IYT9-F1
#
_entry.id   AF-A0A5E4IYT9-F1
#
_cell.length_a   1.000
_cell.length_b   1.000
_cell.length_c   1.000
_cell.angle_alpha   90.00
_cell.angle_beta   90.00
_cell.angle_gamma   90.00
#
_symmetry.space_group_name_H-M   'P 1'
#
loop_
_entity.id
_entity.type
_entity.pdbx_description
1 polymer ?
#
loop_
_entity_poly.entity_id
_entity_poly.type
_entity_poly.pdbx_seq_one_letter_code
_entity_poly.pdbx_strand_id
1 'polypeptide(L)'
;MNGNVAALVAEEMCHLAQALDAPLEVNLFHRTEERVKRIADLLRERGAERVLGENPDATVPGLDHARALATRGGIYDADVVLIPLEDGDRCEALAAMGKAVITIDLNPLSRTARKATISIVDNILRAVPNLTAQVKELSSAPREELENLVKGYDNNDILRRACREIQAHLERQSRD
;
A
#
# COMPACT_ATOMS: atom_id res chain seq x y z
N MET A 1 3.15 6.48 -2.51
CA MET A 1 4.39 6.89 -1.81
C MET A 1 4.14 8.10 -0.93
N ASN A 2 4.07 7.91 0.39
CA ASN A 2 3.99 9.00 1.37
C ASN A 2 5.35 9.25 2.04
N GLY A 3 5.42 10.23 2.95
CA GLY A 3 6.67 10.59 3.62
C GLY A 3 7.30 9.47 4.47
N ASN A 4 6.49 8.66 5.16
CA ASN A 4 7.00 7.55 5.97
C ASN A 4 7.59 6.45 5.09
N VAL A 5 6.88 6.11 4.02
CA VAL A 5 7.32 5.08 3.06
C VAL A 5 8.61 5.52 2.36
N ALA A 6 8.69 6.79 1.93
CA ALA A 6 9.89 7.34 1.32
C ALA A 6 11.09 7.35 2.29
N ALA A 7 10.86 7.60 3.58
CA ALA A 7 11.94 7.62 4.58
C ALA A 7 12.44 6.21 4.95
N LEU A 8 11.57 5.20 4.92
CA LEU A 8 11.86 3.87 5.44
C LEU A 8 12.25 2.85 4.37
N VAL A 9 11.60 2.88 3.20
CA VAL A 9 11.66 1.80 2.20
C VAL A 9 11.64 2.31 0.76
N ALA A 10 12.22 3.49 0.48
CA ALA A 10 12.19 4.06 -0.87
C ALA A 10 12.80 3.12 -1.91
N GLU A 11 13.94 2.51 -1.60
CA GLU A 11 14.67 1.61 -2.50
C GLU A 11 13.90 0.29 -2.72
N GLU A 12 13.41 -0.32 -1.65
CA GLU A 12 12.61 -1.54 -1.69
C GLU A 12 11.30 -1.34 -2.46
N MET A 13 10.68 -0.17 -2.35
CA MET A 13 9.50 0.17 -3.15
C MET A 13 9.83 0.34 -4.63
N CYS A 14 11.02 0.83 -4.98
CA CYS A 14 11.47 0.87 -6.39
C CYS A 14 11.65 -0.56 -6.93
N HIS A 15 12.27 -1.45 -6.15
CA HIS A 15 12.39 -2.87 -6.51
C HIS A 15 11.04 -3.57 -6.69
N LEU A 16 10.09 -3.31 -5.79
CA LEU A 16 8.73 -3.84 -5.89
C LEU A 16 8.01 -3.32 -7.13
N ALA A 17 8.08 -2.01 -7.37
CA ALA A 17 7.46 -1.37 -8.53
C ALA A 17 8.01 -1.92 -9.85
N GLN A 18 9.33 -2.12 -9.94
CA GLN A 18 9.96 -2.74 -11.09
C GLN A 18 9.50 -4.19 -11.29
N ALA A 19 9.44 -4.99 -10.21
CA ALA A 19 9.01 -6.38 -10.28
C ALA A 19 7.54 -6.54 -10.71
N LEU A 20 6.70 -5.56 -10.41
CA LEU A 20 5.27 -5.53 -10.77
C LEU A 20 4.99 -4.78 -12.09
N ASP A 21 5.99 -4.18 -12.73
CA ASP A 21 5.81 -3.19 -13.80
C ASP A 21 4.73 -2.14 -13.44
N ALA A 22 4.79 -1.59 -12.21
CA ALA A 22 3.83 -0.64 -11.68
C ALA A 22 4.43 0.77 -11.52
N PRO A 23 3.66 1.86 -11.71
CA PRO A 23 4.14 3.21 -11.41
C PRO A 23 4.14 3.50 -9.90
N LEU A 24 5.04 4.39 -9.46
CA LEU A 24 5.06 4.92 -8.10
C LEU A 24 4.45 6.31 -8.06
N GLU A 25 3.29 6.47 -7.42
CA GLU A 25 2.66 7.80 -7.25
C GLU A 25 2.96 8.41 -5.88
N VAL A 26 3.51 9.63 -5.87
CA VAL A 26 3.69 10.41 -4.65
C VAL A 26 2.34 10.95 -4.20
N ASN A 27 1.94 10.56 -2.99
CA ASN A 27 0.68 10.98 -2.39
C ASN A 27 0.89 11.33 -0.92
N LEU A 28 0.41 12.51 -0.50
CA LEU A 28 0.69 13.09 0.80
C LEU A 28 -0.58 13.67 1.41
N PHE A 29 -0.81 13.38 2.68
CA PHE A 29 -1.88 14.01 3.47
C PHE A 29 -1.66 15.53 3.60
N HIS A 30 -0.46 15.94 4.04
CA HIS A 30 -0.04 17.35 4.08
C HIS A 30 0.84 17.67 2.88
N ARG A 31 0.20 17.82 1.73
CA ARG A 31 0.87 18.08 0.46
C ARG A 31 1.48 19.48 0.43
N THR A 32 2.77 19.57 0.11
CA THR A 32 3.44 20.79 -0.35
C THR A 32 4.26 20.43 -1.59
N GLU A 33 4.40 21.36 -2.54
CA GLU A 33 5.18 21.12 -3.77
C GLU A 33 6.61 20.71 -3.45
N GLU A 34 7.22 21.34 -2.45
CA GLU A 34 8.58 21.02 -2.00
C GLU A 34 8.71 19.57 -1.50
N ARG A 35 7.75 19.09 -0.68
CA ARG A 35 7.78 17.71 -0.17
C ARG A 35 7.56 16.70 -1.28
N VAL A 36 6.63 16.99 -2.19
CA VAL A 36 6.36 16.12 -3.34
C VAL A 36 7.59 15.98 -4.20
N LYS A 37 8.24 17.11 -4.54
CA LYS A 37 9.47 17.12 -5.33
C LYS A 37 10.60 16.36 -4.65
N ARG A 38 10.85 16.61 -3.35
CA ARG A 38 11.88 15.89 -2.59
C ARG A 38 11.68 14.38 -2.60
N ILE A 39 10.44 13.91 -2.44
CA ILE A 39 10.14 12.47 -2.50
C ILE A 39 10.31 11.95 -3.93
N ALA A 40 9.81 12.67 -4.94
CA ALA A 40 9.95 12.26 -6.33
C ALA A 40 11.42 12.14 -6.77
N ASP A 41 12.23 13.13 -6.40
CA ASP A 41 13.67 13.14 -6.66
C ASP A 41 14.38 11.99 -5.94
N LEU A 42 14.07 11.74 -4.66
CA LEU A 42 14.57 10.57 -3.94
C LEU A 42 14.22 9.26 -4.66
N LEU A 43 12.99 9.09 -5.15
CA LEU A 43 12.61 7.86 -5.86
C LEU A 43 13.38 7.69 -7.17
N ARG A 44 13.59 8.77 -7.92
CA ARG A 44 14.41 8.75 -9.14
C ARG A 44 15.86 8.39 -8.84
N GLU A 45 16.44 8.97 -7.79
CA GLU A 45 17.80 8.65 -7.31
C GLU A 45 17.93 7.17 -6.92
N ARG A 46 16.84 6.55 -6.44
CA ARG A 46 16.76 5.12 -6.10
C ARG A 46 16.36 4.22 -7.28
N GLY A 47 16.28 4.76 -8.49
CA GLY A 47 16.05 3.97 -9.71
C GLY A 47 14.59 3.82 -10.13
N ALA A 48 13.66 4.61 -9.59
CA ALA A 48 12.28 4.60 -10.06
C ALA A 48 12.16 5.18 -11.49
N GLU A 49 11.67 4.36 -12.43
CA GLU A 49 11.49 4.77 -13.83
C GLU A 49 10.23 5.62 -14.04
N ARG A 50 9.13 5.29 -13.34
CA ARG A 50 7.82 5.95 -13.48
C ARG A 50 7.35 6.50 -12.14
N VAL A 51 7.65 7.78 -11.92
CA VAL A 51 7.22 8.54 -10.73
C VAL A 51 6.10 9.51 -11.10
N LEU A 52 4.94 9.37 -10.47
CA LEU A 52 3.74 10.20 -10.64
C LEU A 52 3.49 11.07 -9.41
N GLY A 53 2.50 11.96 -9.48
CA GLY A 53 2.01 12.72 -8.32
C GLY A 53 2.57 14.13 -8.16
N GLU A 54 3.55 14.56 -8.97
CA GLU A 54 4.03 15.95 -9.00
C GLU A 54 2.97 16.92 -9.54
N ASN A 55 2.32 16.57 -10.64
CA ASN A 55 1.29 17.37 -11.31
C ASN A 55 -0.04 16.58 -11.39
N PRO A 56 -0.81 16.47 -10.29
CA PRO A 56 -2.07 15.74 -10.27
C PRO A 56 -3.12 16.46 -11.14
N ASP A 57 -3.82 15.69 -11.96
CA ASP A 57 -4.81 16.15 -12.96
C ASP A 57 -6.19 15.50 -12.75
N ALA A 58 -6.36 14.80 -11.62
CA ALA A 58 -7.62 14.18 -11.22
C ALA A 58 -7.88 14.30 -9.71
N THR A 59 -9.11 14.02 -9.31
CA THR A 59 -9.58 14.17 -7.93
C THR A 59 -10.36 12.94 -7.49
N VAL A 60 -9.91 12.30 -6.41
CA VAL A 60 -10.60 11.23 -5.71
C VAL A 60 -11.80 11.83 -4.95
N PRO A 61 -13.04 11.40 -5.26
CA PRO A 61 -14.23 11.92 -4.60
C PRO A 61 -14.27 11.53 -3.12
N GLY A 62 -14.89 12.38 -2.29
CA GLY A 62 -15.09 12.11 -0.86
C GLY A 62 -13.92 12.47 0.05
N LEU A 63 -12.88 13.13 -0.46
CA LEU A 63 -11.72 13.61 0.30
C LEU A 63 -11.59 15.14 0.24
N ASP A 64 -10.92 15.72 1.24
CA ASP A 64 -10.57 17.16 1.23
C ASP A 64 -9.63 17.49 0.08
N HIS A 65 -9.69 18.73 -0.43
CA HIS A 65 -8.98 19.15 -1.66
C HIS A 65 -7.53 18.67 -1.77
N ALA A 66 -6.70 18.87 -0.75
CA ALA A 66 -5.29 18.44 -0.80
C ALA A 66 -5.13 16.91 -0.80
N ARG A 67 -6.00 16.21 -0.05
CA ARG A 67 -6.03 14.76 0.08
C ARG A 67 -6.74 14.08 -1.08
N ALA A 68 -7.45 14.82 -1.92
CA ALA A 68 -8.20 14.27 -3.03
C ALA A 68 -7.35 14.18 -4.31
N LEU A 69 -6.20 14.85 -4.37
CA LEU A 69 -5.36 14.89 -5.57
C LEU A 69 -4.82 13.50 -5.95
N ALA A 70 -4.93 13.19 -7.23
CA ALA A 70 -4.44 11.97 -7.87
C ALA A 70 -4.00 12.25 -9.32
N THR A 71 -3.24 11.34 -9.91
CA THR A 71 -2.79 11.45 -11.31
C THR A 71 -3.52 10.43 -12.19
N ARG A 72 -3.94 10.86 -13.39
CA ARG A 72 -4.36 9.95 -14.47
C ARG A 72 -3.19 9.08 -14.92
N GLY A 73 -3.49 7.84 -15.32
CA GLY A 73 -2.50 6.78 -15.50
C GLY A 73 -1.86 6.28 -14.19
N GLY A 74 -2.25 6.85 -13.05
CA GLY A 74 -1.84 6.43 -11.71
C GLY A 74 -3.01 5.93 -10.88
N ILE A 75 -3.08 6.35 -9.62
CA ILE A 75 -4.12 5.94 -8.65
C ILE A 75 -5.53 6.13 -9.20
N TYR A 76 -5.76 7.20 -9.98
CA TYR A 76 -7.10 7.52 -10.48
C TYR A 76 -7.65 6.45 -11.43
N ASP A 77 -6.81 5.90 -12.31
CA ASP A 77 -7.21 4.92 -13.32
C ASP A 77 -6.90 3.46 -12.91
N ALA A 78 -6.10 3.27 -11.85
CA ALA A 78 -5.72 1.94 -11.36
C ALA A 78 -6.91 1.08 -10.91
N ASP A 79 -6.85 -0.22 -11.19
CA ASP A 79 -7.75 -1.25 -10.69
C ASP A 79 -7.30 -1.80 -9.32
N VAL A 80 -5.98 -1.89 -9.09
CA VAL A 80 -5.36 -2.28 -7.82
C VAL A 80 -4.40 -1.20 -7.33
N VAL A 81 -4.45 -0.88 -6.03
CA VAL A 81 -3.58 0.13 -5.41
C VAL A 81 -2.97 -0.37 -4.09
N LEU A 82 -1.66 -0.21 -3.93
CA LEU A 82 -0.95 -0.46 -2.67
C LEU A 82 -0.73 0.86 -1.92
N ILE A 83 -1.35 1.01 -0.75
CA ILE A 83 -1.32 2.23 0.09
C ILE A 83 -0.78 1.94 1.50
N PRO A 84 0.54 1.74 1.66
CA PRO A 84 1.12 1.39 2.96
C PRO A 84 1.17 2.61 3.89
N LEU A 85 0.92 2.40 5.18
CA LEU A 85 0.92 3.44 6.21
C LEU A 85 0.00 4.63 5.86
N GLU A 86 -1.21 4.36 5.38
CA GLU A 86 -2.15 5.38 4.86
C GLU A 86 -3.35 5.64 5.77
N ASP A 87 -3.96 6.81 5.62
CA ASP A 87 -5.18 7.18 6.35
C ASP A 87 -6.44 6.41 5.89
N GLY A 88 -7.36 6.21 6.83
CA GLY A 88 -8.56 5.41 6.61
C GLY A 88 -9.56 6.06 5.64
N ASP A 89 -9.63 7.39 5.57
CA ASP A 89 -10.59 8.08 4.70
C ASP A 89 -10.21 7.83 3.22
N ARG A 90 -8.91 7.92 2.92
CA ARG A 90 -8.39 7.63 1.58
C ARG A 90 -8.59 6.18 1.17
N CYS A 91 -8.36 5.23 2.08
CA CYS A 91 -8.67 3.81 1.84
C CYS A 91 -10.14 3.61 1.46
N GLU A 92 -11.06 4.19 2.24
CA GLU A 92 -12.50 4.11 1.99
C GLU A 92 -12.90 4.76 0.66
N ALA A 93 -12.33 5.93 0.33
CA ALA A 93 -12.61 6.62 -0.91
C ALA A 93 -12.16 5.82 -2.15
N LEU A 94 -10.96 5.23 -2.10
CA LEU A 94 -10.46 4.38 -3.18
C LEU A 94 -11.27 3.09 -3.33
N ALA A 95 -11.66 2.47 -2.21
CA ALA A 95 -12.55 1.31 -2.23
C ALA A 95 -13.93 1.66 -2.80
N ALA A 96 -14.48 2.84 -2.48
CA ALA A 96 -15.75 3.33 -3.03
C ALA A 96 -15.68 3.61 -4.54
N MET A 97 -14.48 3.88 -5.08
CA MET A 97 -14.22 3.95 -6.52
C MET A 97 -14.13 2.57 -7.19
N GLY A 98 -14.35 1.47 -6.46
CA GLY A 98 -14.29 0.10 -6.98
C GLY A 98 -12.88 -0.45 -7.14
N LYS A 99 -11.87 0.19 -6.54
CA LYS A 99 -10.47 -0.26 -6.60
C LYS A 99 -10.22 -1.35 -5.57
N ALA A 100 -9.38 -2.33 -5.92
CA ALA A 100 -8.84 -3.27 -4.95
C ALA A 100 -7.71 -2.58 -4.16
N VAL A 101 -7.94 -2.33 -2.87
CA VAL A 101 -7.02 -1.60 -2.02
C VAL A 101 -6.22 -2.58 -1.18
N ILE A 102 -4.88 -2.55 -1.32
CA ILE A 102 -3.95 -3.33 -0.52
C ILE A 102 -3.26 -2.37 0.46
N THR A 103 -3.19 -2.73 1.74
CA THR A 103 -2.49 -1.93 2.75
C THR A 103 -1.45 -2.75 3.51
N ILE A 104 -0.41 -2.06 3.99
CA ILE A 104 0.55 -2.56 4.97
C ILE A 104 0.39 -1.69 6.21
N ASP A 105 -0.10 -2.29 7.29
CA ASP A 105 -0.39 -1.60 8.55
C ASP A 105 -0.15 -2.53 9.72
N LEU A 106 0.62 -2.07 10.71
CA LEU A 106 0.91 -2.84 11.92
C LEU A 106 -0.34 -3.02 12.80
N ASN A 107 -1.33 -2.14 12.69
CA ASN A 107 -2.52 -2.18 13.50
C ASN A 107 -3.67 -2.92 12.77
N PRO A 108 -3.98 -4.19 13.14
CA PRO A 108 -5.07 -4.94 12.51
C PRO A 108 -6.47 -4.35 12.81
N LEU A 109 -6.56 -3.42 13.76
CA LEU A 109 -7.80 -2.78 14.18
C LEU A 109 -8.01 -1.40 13.53
N SER A 110 -7.06 -0.92 12.72
CA SER A 110 -7.16 0.39 12.09
C SER A 110 -8.34 0.46 11.11
N ARG A 111 -8.86 1.67 10.89
CA ARG A 111 -9.89 1.89 9.87
C ARG A 111 -9.40 1.44 8.49
N THR A 112 -8.15 1.77 8.16
CA THR A 112 -7.49 1.36 6.92
C THR A 112 -7.47 -0.16 6.75
N ALA A 113 -6.98 -0.89 7.76
CA ALA A 113 -6.86 -2.35 7.73
C ALA A 113 -8.22 -3.03 7.58
N ARG A 114 -9.27 -2.50 8.23
CA ARG A 114 -10.63 -3.07 8.15
C ARG A 114 -11.37 -2.77 6.84
N LYS A 115 -10.93 -1.77 6.08
CA LYS A 115 -11.60 -1.29 4.85
C LYS A 115 -10.89 -1.72 3.58
N ALA A 116 -9.59 -2.01 3.67
CA ALA A 116 -8.82 -2.52 2.55
C ALA A 116 -9.35 -3.89 2.08
N THR A 117 -9.16 -4.17 0.80
CA THR A 117 -9.41 -5.49 0.20
C THR A 117 -8.44 -6.54 0.74
N ILE A 118 -7.19 -6.15 0.95
CA ILE A 118 -6.12 -7.00 1.49
C ILE A 118 -5.32 -6.18 2.51
N SER A 119 -5.13 -6.74 3.71
CA SER A 119 -4.37 -6.11 4.78
C SER A 119 -3.19 -6.97 5.19
N ILE A 120 -1.98 -6.44 5.00
CA ILE A 120 -0.73 -7.07 5.43
C ILE A 120 -0.37 -6.48 6.80
N VAL A 121 -0.60 -7.28 7.85
CA VAL A 121 -0.31 -6.89 9.23
C VAL A 121 1.16 -7.18 9.56
N ASP A 122 2.05 -6.33 9.07
CA ASP A 122 3.49 -6.46 9.27
C ASP A 122 4.20 -5.09 9.20
N ASN A 123 5.46 -5.04 9.65
CA ASN A 123 6.29 -3.85 9.51
C ASN A 123 6.71 -3.69 8.05
N ILE A 124 6.57 -2.48 7.51
CA ILE A 124 6.89 -2.17 6.11
C ILE A 124 8.32 -2.56 5.70
N LEU A 125 9.28 -2.46 6.64
CA LEU A 125 10.68 -2.84 6.43
C LEU A 125 10.85 -4.34 6.13
N ARG A 126 9.92 -5.17 6.60
CA ARG A 126 9.88 -6.62 6.32
C ARG A 126 8.94 -6.94 5.16
N ALA A 127 7.78 -6.30 5.17
CA ALA A 127 6.69 -6.59 4.24
C ALA A 127 7.07 -6.33 2.79
N VAL A 128 7.71 -5.19 2.48
CA VAL A 128 8.03 -4.82 1.08
C VAL A 128 9.10 -5.73 0.47
N PRO A 129 10.22 -6.05 1.14
CA PRO A 129 11.16 -7.05 0.64
C PRO A 129 10.53 -8.43 0.43
N ASN A 130 9.75 -8.90 1.41
CA ASN A 130 9.10 -10.21 1.33
C ASN A 130 8.08 -10.25 0.18
N LEU A 131 7.29 -9.19 0.01
CA LEU A 131 6.34 -9.06 -1.11
C LEU A 131 7.07 -9.08 -2.45
N THR A 132 8.20 -8.39 -2.57
CA THR A 132 9.02 -8.39 -3.79
C THR A 132 9.55 -9.79 -4.11
N ALA A 133 10.00 -10.54 -3.10
CA ALA A 133 10.43 -11.92 -3.28
C ALA A 133 9.27 -12.82 -3.75
N GLN A 134 8.09 -12.69 -3.14
CA GLN A 134 6.89 -13.43 -3.53
C GLN A 134 6.41 -13.09 -4.94
N VAL A 135 6.46 -11.82 -5.35
CA VAL A 135 6.15 -11.41 -6.73
C VAL A 135 7.07 -12.11 -7.73
N LYS A 136 8.38 -12.15 -7.45
CA LYS A 136 9.35 -12.83 -8.33
C LYS A 136 9.09 -14.33 -8.40
N GLU A 137 8.83 -14.97 -7.27
CA GLU A 137 8.53 -16.41 -7.19
C GLU A 137 7.25 -16.75 -7.98
N LEU A 138 6.18 -15.99 -7.77
CA LEU A 138 4.87 -16.20 -8.39
C LEU A 138 4.76 -15.71 -9.84
N SER A 139 5.74 -14.95 -10.34
CA SER A 139 5.71 -14.39 -11.70
C SER A 139 5.66 -15.46 -12.81
N SER A 140 6.12 -16.68 -12.50
CA SER A 140 6.09 -17.82 -13.43
C SER A 140 4.90 -18.76 -13.19
N ALA A 141 4.08 -18.50 -12.17
CA ALA A 141 2.93 -19.35 -11.85
C ALA A 141 1.81 -19.21 -12.90
N PRO A 142 1.06 -20.28 -13.19
CA PRO A 142 -0.10 -20.21 -14.06
C PRO A 142 -1.15 -19.24 -13.52
N ARG A 143 -1.78 -18.47 -14.41
CA ARG A 143 -2.84 -17.52 -14.05
C ARG A 143 -3.96 -18.14 -13.22
N GLU A 144 -4.37 -19.37 -13.53
CA GLU A 144 -5.41 -20.08 -12.80
C GLU A 144 -5.04 -20.31 -11.32
N GLU A 145 -3.77 -20.61 -11.06
CA GLU A 145 -3.26 -20.77 -9.70
C GLU A 145 -3.31 -19.45 -8.93
N LEU A 146 -2.86 -18.36 -9.55
CA LEU A 146 -2.92 -17.01 -8.97
C LEU A 146 -4.37 -16.58 -8.70
N GLU A 147 -5.29 -16.84 -9.62
CA GLU A 147 -6.71 -16.55 -9.44
C GLU A 147 -7.33 -17.37 -8.30
N ASN A 148 -6.93 -18.63 -8.14
CA ASN A 148 -7.39 -19.48 -7.05
C ASN A 148 -6.87 -19.00 -5.69
N LEU A 149 -5.62 -18.53 -5.61
CA LEU A 149 -5.07 -17.91 -4.40
C LEU A 149 -5.88 -16.67 -3.99
N VAL A 150 -6.19 -15.80 -4.94
CA VAL A 150 -6.99 -14.59 -4.68
C VAL A 150 -8.42 -14.95 -4.26
N LYS A 151 -9.07 -15.92 -4.92
CA LYS A 151 -10.43 -16.39 -4.56
C LYS A 151 -10.50 -17.00 -3.16
N GLY A 152 -9.42 -17.62 -2.70
CA GLY A 152 -9.33 -18.23 -1.37
C GLY A 152 -9.02 -17.26 -0.24
N TYR A 153 -8.78 -15.97 -0.53
CA TYR A 153 -8.37 -14.99 0.46
C TYR A 153 -9.57 -14.31 1.15
N ASP A 154 -9.59 -14.33 2.49
CA ASP A 154 -10.55 -13.56 3.31
C ASP A 154 -9.79 -12.61 4.25
N ASN A 155 -9.85 -11.31 3.96
CA ASN A 155 -9.20 -10.28 4.77
C ASN A 155 -9.69 -10.28 6.23
N ASN A 156 -10.97 -10.56 6.48
CA ASN A 156 -11.50 -10.58 7.84
C ASN A 156 -10.92 -11.74 8.65
N ASP A 157 -10.69 -12.89 8.03
CA ASP A 157 -10.01 -14.00 8.69
C ASP A 157 -8.56 -13.64 9.03
N ILE A 158 -7.84 -13.01 8.09
CA ILE A 158 -6.46 -12.55 8.32
C ILE A 158 -6.38 -11.56 9.50
N LEU A 159 -7.26 -10.57 9.57
CA LEU A 159 -7.29 -9.62 10.68
C LEU A 159 -7.64 -10.29 12.02
N ARG A 160 -8.58 -11.25 12.02
CA ARG A 160 -8.90 -12.03 13.23
C ARG A 160 -7.69 -12.84 13.70
N ARG A 161 -6.96 -13.48 12.79
CA ARG A 161 -5.74 -14.23 13.09
C ARG A 161 -4.66 -13.32 13.68
N ALA A 162 -4.46 -12.14 13.11
CA ALA A 162 -3.53 -11.15 13.65
C ALA A 162 -3.91 -10.73 15.08
N CYS A 163 -5.19 -10.46 15.35
CA CYS A 163 -5.67 -10.12 16.69
C CYS A 163 -5.47 -11.28 17.69
N ARG A 164 -5.73 -12.52 17.27
CA ARG A 164 -5.50 -13.71 18.11
C ARG A 164 -4.03 -13.89 18.47
N GLU A 165 -3.12 -13.63 17.53
CA GLU A 165 -1.67 -13.70 17.82
C GLU A 165 -1.25 -12.64 18.86
N ILE A 166 -1.78 -11.42 18.73
CA ILE A 166 -1.56 -10.36 19.73
C ILE A 166 -2.10 -10.78 21.10
N GLN A 167 -3.32 -11.32 21.16
CA GLN A 167 -3.91 -11.81 22.41
C GLN A 167 -3.06 -12.91 23.06
N ALA A 168 -2.68 -13.94 22.28
CA ALA A 168 -1.83 -15.03 22.76
C ALA A 168 -0.46 -14.53 23.24
N HIS A 169 0.12 -13.54 22.57
CA HIS A 169 1.38 -12.92 23.00
C HIS A 169 1.24 -12.21 24.35
N LEU A 170 0.20 -11.41 24.53
CA LEU A 170 -0.06 -10.71 25.79
C LEU A 170 -0.35 -11.68 26.94
N GLU A 171 -1.10 -12.76 26.69
CA GLU A 171 -1.34 -13.81 27.68
C GLU A 171 -0.04 -14.48 28.13
N ARG A 172 0.88 -14.78 27.20
CA ARG A 172 2.21 -15.33 27.53
C ARG A 172 3.00 -14.36 28.42
N GLN A 173 3.05 -13.08 28.06
CA GLN A 173 3.74 -12.06 28.84
C GLN A 173 3.15 -11.83 30.24
N SER A 174 1.85 -12.06 30.41
CA SER A 174 1.17 -11.86 31.71
C SER A 174 1.40 -13.00 32.71
N ARG A 175 1.89 -14.15 32.26
CA ARG A 175 2.16 -15.33 33.09
C ARG A 175 3.59 -15.37 33.64
N ASP A 176 4.48 -14.55 33.07
CA ASP A 176 5.87 -14.35 33.49
C ASP A 176 5.97 -13.17 34.47
#